data_AF-A0A1G9X4Z4-F1
#
_entry.id   AF-A0A1G9X4Z4-F1
#
_cell.length_a   1.000
_cell.length_b   1.000
_cell.length_c   1.000
_cell.angle_alpha   90.00
_cell.angle_beta   90.00
_cell.angle_gamma   90.00
#
_symmetry.space_group_name_H-M   'P 1'
#
loop_
_entity.id
_entity.type
_entity.pdbx_description
1 polymer ?
#
loop_
_entity_poly.entity_id
_entity_poly.type
_entity_poly.pdbx_seq_one_letter_code
_entity_poly.pdbx_strand_id
1 'polypeptide(L)' 'MSLSVADKLLLADLTLTQKYAKELVQSELMEIELGLKEAEDDRVKKLNDLLMVLHKTGY' A
#
# COMPACT_ATOMS: atom_id res chain seq x y z
N MET A 1 -14.87 -12.54 -23.08
CA MET A 1 -14.06 -13.56 -22.37
C MET A 1 -14.30 -13.40 -20.89
N SER A 2 -14.78 -14.45 -20.20
CA SER A 2 -14.88 -14.47 -18.75
C SER A 2 -13.56 -14.98 -18.16
N LEU A 3 -13.02 -14.29 -17.15
CA LEU A 3 -11.87 -14.77 -16.37
C LEU A 3 -12.15 -16.18 -15.82
N SER A 4 -11.13 -17.04 -15.81
CA SER A 4 -11.22 -18.34 -15.16
C SER A 4 -11.38 -18.18 -13.64
N VAL A 5 -11.80 -19.23 -12.94
CA VAL A 5 -11.89 -19.21 -11.47
C VAL A 5 -10.51 -18.97 -10.84
N ALA A 6 -9.46 -19.55 -11.42
CA ALA A 6 -8.08 -19.36 -10.96
C ALA A 6 -7.62 -17.89 -11.09
N ASP A 7 -7.94 -17.24 -12.21
CA ASP A 7 -7.59 -15.83 -12.43
C ASP A 7 -8.30 -14.92 -11.42
N LYS A 8 -9.57 -15.21 -11.09
CA LYS A 8 -10.34 -14.44 -10.10
C LYS A 8 -9.77 -14.58 -8.70
N LEU A 9 -9.33 -15.79 -8.32
CA LEU A 9 -8.69 -16.02 -7.02
C LEU A 9 -7.36 -15.28 -6.92
N LEU A 10 -6.52 -15.37 -7.96
CA LEU A 10 -5.26 -14.63 -8.02
C LEU A 10 -5.47 -13.11 -7.92
N LEU A 11 -6.47 -12.57 -8.63
CA LEU A 11 -6.81 -11.15 -8.55
C LEU A 11 -7.29 -10.75 -7.15
N ALA A 12 -8.08 -11.59 -6.48
CA ALA A 12 -8.52 -11.32 -5.11
C ALA A 12 -7.34 -11.28 -4.13
N ASP A 13 -6.41 -12.24 -4.21
CA ASP A 13 -5.22 -12.28 -3.36
C ASP A 13 -4.28 -11.09 -3.59
N LEU A 14 -4.09 -10.69 -4.85
CA LEU A 14 -3.31 -9.51 -5.21
C LEU A 14 -3.97 -8.23 -4.67
N THR A 15 -5.29 -8.11 -4.80
CA THR A 15 -6.03 -6.94 -4.32
C THR A 15 -5.98 -6.84 -2.79
N LEU A 16 -6.14 -7.97 -2.08
CA LEU A 16 -6.01 -8.02 -0.63
C LEU A 16 -4.60 -7.63 -0.17
N THR A 17 -3.58 -8.15 -0.84
CA THR A 17 -2.18 -7.82 -0.55
C THR A 17 -1.88 -6.34 -0.79
N GLN A 18 -2.37 -5.77 -1.90
CA GLN A 18 -2.23 -4.34 -2.20
C GLN A 18 -2.94 -3.46 -1.18
N LYS A 19 -4.17 -3.83 -0.79
CA LYS A 19 -4.92 -3.12 0.25
C LYS A 19 -4.16 -3.14 1.58
N TYR A 20 -3.66 -4.30 1.99
CA TYR A 20 -2.87 -4.44 3.21
C TYR A 20 -1.58 -3.60 3.16
N ALA A 21 -0.84 -3.63 2.05
CA ALA A 21 0.36 -2.82 1.87
C ALA A 21 0.05 -1.32 1.99
N LYS A 22 -1.08 -0.87 1.44
CA LYS A 22 -1.52 0.53 1.54
C LYS A 22 -1.83 0.92 2.97
N GLU A 23 -2.63 0.12 3.67
CA GLU A 23 -2.99 0.38 5.08
C GLU A 23 -1.74 0.46 5.97
N LEU A 24 -0.76 -0.44 5.75
CA LEU A 24 0.49 -0.45 6.49
C LEU A 24 1.31 0.84 6.27
N VAL A 25 1.48 1.26 5.02
CA VAL A 25 2.23 2.49 4.69
C VAL A 25 1.53 3.73 5.26
N GLN A 26 0.20 3.78 5.20
CA GLN A 26 -0.58 4.87 5.77
C GLN A 26 -0.46 4.92 7.30
N SER A 27 -0.52 3.77 7.98
CA SER A 27 -0.34 3.69 9.44
C SER A 27 1.04 4.19 9.86
N GLU A 28 2.09 3.76 9.16
CA GLU A 28 3.47 4.19 9.44
C GLU A 28 3.64 5.70 9.27
N LEU A 29 3.10 6.28 8.20
CA LEU A 29 3.13 7.73 7.97
C LEU A 29 2.35 8.49 9.05
N MET A 30 1.20 7.96 9.47
CA MET A 30 0.37 8.55 10.53
C MET A 30 1.09 8.54 11.88
N GLU A 31 1.79 7.45 12.23
CA GLU A 31 2.60 7.38 13.45
C GLU A 31 3.72 8.42 13.45
N ILE A 32 4.35 8.66 12.29
CA ILE A 32 5.38 9.69 12.13
C ILE A 32 4.76 11.09 12.27
N GLU A 33 3.64 11.35 11.61
CA GLU A 33 2.93 12.65 11.64
C GLU A 33 2.46 13.02 13.06
N LEU A 34 2.00 12.03 13.82
CA LEU A 34 1.58 12.20 15.21
C LEU A 34 2.78 12.29 16.20
N GLY A 35 4.02 12.19 15.71
CA GLY A 35 5.22 12.19 16.55
C GLY A 35 5.35 10.94 17.44
N LEU A 36 4.63 9.86 17.13
CA LEU A 36 4.73 8.57 17.81
C LEU A 36 5.97 7.79 17.37
N LYS A 37 6.57 8.18 16.25
CA LYS A 37 7.74 7.53 15.65
C LYS A 37 8.67 8.55 15.00
N GLU A 38 9.94 8.50 15.34
CA GLU A 38 10.96 9.29 14.66
C GLU A 38 11.34 8.66 13.32
N ALA A 39 11.46 9.48 12.29
CA ALA A 39 11.87 9.05 10.97
C ALA A 39 12.69 10.16 10.29
N GLU A 40 13.74 9.75 9.58
CA GLU A 40 14.49 10.64 8.70
C GLU A 40 13.64 11.07 7.50
N ASP A 41 13.87 12.28 6.99
CA ASP A 41 13.17 12.83 5.82
C ASP A 41 13.21 11.88 4.62
N ASP A 42 14.33 11.18 4.40
CA ASP A 42 14.50 10.20 3.33
C ASP A 42 13.56 8.99 3.48
N ARG A 43 13.26 8.57 4.71
CA ARG A 43 12.31 7.48 4.99
C ARG A 43 10.88 7.94 4.72
N VAL A 44 10.52 9.14 5.16
CA VAL A 44 9.20 9.74 4.92
C VAL A 44 8.95 9.89 3.42
N LYS A 45 9.96 10.33 2.66
CA LYS A 45 9.89 10.42 1.20
C LYS A 45 9.63 9.07 0.55
N LYS A 46 10.37 8.03 0.93
CA LYS A 46 10.18 6.66 0.41
C LYS A 46 8.77 6.11 0.71
N LEU A 47 8.23 6.37 1.89
CA LEU A 47 6.88 5.96 2.27
C LEU A 47 5.81 6.69 1.43
N ASN A 48 5.97 8.00 1.21
CA ASN A 48 5.09 8.78 0.35
C ASN A 48 5.14 8.33 -1.13
N ASP A 49 6.35 8.05 -1.65
CA ASP A 49 6.52 7.53 -3.00
C ASP A 49 5.84 6.15 -3.15
N LEU A 50 6.00 5.27 -2.15
CA LEU A 50 5.36 3.96 -2.12
C LEU A 50 3.84 4.08 -2.05
N LEU A 51 3.30 4.97 -1.21
CA LEU A 51 1.88 5.24 -1.11
C LEU A 51 1.31 5.74 -2.45
N MET A 52 2.03 6.63 -3.15
CA MET A 52 1.65 7.11 -4.47
C MET A 52 1.60 5.97 -5.50
N VAL A 53 2.58 5.06 -5.50
CA VAL A 53 2.59 3.89 -6.38
C VAL A 53 1.39 2.98 -6.09
N LEU A 54 1.16 2.65 -4.81
CA LEU A 54 0.03 1.81 -4.39
C LEU A 54 -1.32 2.41 -4.75
N HIS A 55 -1.45 3.74 -4.73
CA HIS A 55 -2.64 4.46 -5.21
C HIS A 55 -2.82 4.37 -6.73
N LYS A 56 -1.73 4.44 -7.51
CA LYS A 56 -1.76 4.39 -8.98
C LYS A 56 -1.99 2.97 -9.53
N THR A 57 -1.60 1.95 -8.78
CA THR A 57 -1.79 0.53 -9.16
C THR A 57 -3.16 -0.04 -8.80
N GLY A 58 -4.03 0.74 -8.14
CA GLY A 58 -5.44 0.39 -7.98
C GLY A 58 -6.23 0.73 -9.24
N TYR A 59 -6.78 -0.29 -9.91
CA TYR A 59 -7.75 -0.13 -10.99
C TYR A 59 -9.07 0.47 -10.48
#